data_AF-A0A2T2SSR9-F1
#
_entry.id   AF-A0A2T2SSR9-F1
#
_cell.length_a   1.000
_cell.length_b   1.000
_cell.length_c   1.000
_cell.angle_alpha   90.00
_cell.angle_beta   90.00
_cell.angle_gamma   90.00
#
_symmetry.space_group_name_H-M   'P 1'
#
loop_
_entity.id
_entity.type
_entity.pdbx_description
1 polymer ?
#
loop_
_entity_poly.entity_id
_entity_poly.type
_entity_poly.pdbx_seq_one_letter_code
_entity_poly.pdbx_strand_id
1 'polypeptide(L)'
;MRPLLLYCLVASLLIVAPTRAQQSPPDAETQIAAAVKAAPESMRDAATVRGYGPDGTLTTLREGSGLLICLADDPEEDGFHVACYHESLGPFMQRGRELRRQGVTAVDSVRRAEIADGTLAYPDHPAALYNLSGTYEAAADTVRDNRASPGPTS
;
A
#
# COMPACT_ATOMS: atom_id res chain seq x y z
N MET A 1 25.05 12.85 64.70
CA MET A 1 24.22 12.17 63.67
C MET A 1 24.62 12.77 62.34
N ARG A 2 25.44 12.06 61.56
CA ARG A 2 26.12 12.57 60.35
C ARG A 2 25.31 12.23 59.07
N PRO A 3 25.20 13.16 58.11
CA PRO A 3 24.52 12.99 56.83
C PRO A 3 25.46 12.44 55.73
N LEU A 4 24.89 12.19 54.55
CA LEU A 4 25.51 11.82 53.26
C LEU A 4 26.08 10.41 53.10
N LEU A 5 25.50 9.67 52.14
CA LEU A 5 26.13 8.81 51.12
C LEU A 5 24.99 8.34 50.20
N LEU A 6 24.66 9.09 49.15
CA LEU A 6 25.23 8.92 47.82
C LEU A 6 25.14 7.46 47.34
N TYR A 7 24.02 7.10 46.72
CA TYR A 7 24.02 6.07 45.69
C TYR A 7 22.99 6.47 44.62
N CYS A 8 23.45 7.29 43.67
CA CYS A 8 22.79 7.47 42.38
C CYS A 8 22.89 6.13 41.64
N LEU A 9 21.94 5.23 41.90
CA LEU A 9 21.76 4.03 41.13
C LEU A 9 21.03 4.44 39.84
N VAL A 10 21.79 4.98 38.89
CA VAL A 10 21.31 5.26 37.53
C VAL A 10 21.04 3.90 36.89
N ALA A 11 19.80 3.44 37.01
CA ALA A 11 19.30 2.29 36.29
C ALA A 11 19.23 2.67 34.80
N SER A 12 20.28 2.33 34.06
CA SER A 12 20.30 2.42 32.60
C SER A 12 19.28 1.44 32.02
N LEU A 13 18.05 1.93 31.87
CA LEU A 13 16.96 1.23 31.18
C LEU A 13 17.33 1.15 29.69
N LEU A 14 17.90 0.02 29.27
CA LEU A 14 18.07 -0.31 27.85
C LEU A 14 16.67 -0.43 27.23
N ILE A 15 16.24 0.62 26.54
CA ILE A 15 15.04 0.60 25.71
C ILE A 15 15.36 -0.30 24.52
N VAL A 16 14.97 -1.57 24.61
CA VAL A 16 14.93 -2.47 23.45
C VAL A 16 13.76 -2.01 22.60
N ALA A 17 14.03 -1.15 21.61
CA ALA A 17 13.03 -0.83 20.59
C ALA A 17 12.77 -2.10 19.76
N PRO A 18 11.51 -2.50 19.55
CA PRO A 18 11.22 -3.61 18.65
C PRO A 18 11.67 -3.22 17.24
N THR A 19 12.66 -3.93 16.72
CA THR A 19 12.98 -3.89 15.28
C THR A 19 11.79 -4.52 14.55
N ARG A 20 11.01 -3.70 13.84
CA ARG A 20 10.12 -4.24 12.80
C ARG A 20 11.03 -4.96 11.81
N ALA A 21 10.94 -6.29 11.75
CA ALA A 21 11.62 -7.04 10.70
C ALA A 21 11.05 -6.52 9.38
N GLN A 22 11.90 -5.88 8.58
CA GLN A 22 11.52 -5.41 7.26
C GLN A 22 11.25 -6.66 6.42
N GLN A 23 9.98 -6.99 6.24
CA GLN A 23 9.59 -8.14 5.43
C GLN A 23 9.94 -7.78 3.99
N SER A 24 10.91 -8.50 3.41
CA SER A 24 11.18 -8.36 1.99
C SER A 24 9.89 -8.64 1.21
N PRO A 25 9.58 -7.86 0.15
CA PRO A 25 8.40 -8.13 -0.66
C PRO A 25 8.41 -9.57 -1.19
N PRO A 26 7.24 -10.16 -1.45
CA PRO A 26 7.16 -11.43 -2.19
C PRO A 26 7.88 -11.35 -3.53
N ASP A 27 8.15 -12.49 -4.16
CA ASP A 27 8.70 -12.49 -5.51
C ASP A 27 7.75 -11.81 -6.52
N ALA A 28 8.29 -11.40 -7.66
CA ALA A 28 7.55 -10.62 -8.66
C ALA A 28 6.31 -11.35 -9.19
N GLU A 29 6.36 -12.67 -9.34
CA GLU A 29 5.23 -13.46 -9.85
C GLU A 29 4.09 -13.48 -8.83
N THR A 30 4.40 -13.70 -7.55
CA THR A 30 3.43 -13.64 -6.46
C THR A 30 2.78 -12.25 -6.36
N GLN A 31 3.58 -11.17 -6.48
CA GLN A 31 3.06 -9.81 -6.48
C GLN A 31 2.14 -9.55 -7.68
N ILE A 32 2.51 -10.02 -8.88
CA ILE A 32 1.70 -9.88 -10.09
C ILE A 32 0.37 -10.62 -9.95
N ALA A 33 0.42 -11.89 -9.53
CA ALA A 33 -0.76 -12.74 -9.35
C ALA A 33 -1.75 -12.12 -8.34
N ALA A 34 -1.23 -11.57 -7.24
CA ALA A 34 -2.05 -10.89 -6.23
C ALA A 34 -2.66 -9.59 -6.76
N ALA A 35 -1.83 -8.70 -7.34
CA ALA A 35 -2.22 -7.35 -7.74
C ALA A 35 -3.39 -7.34 -8.74
N VAL A 36 -3.34 -8.22 -9.75
CA VAL A 36 -4.37 -8.26 -10.79
C VAL A 36 -5.73 -8.74 -10.30
N LYS A 37 -5.83 -9.33 -9.09
CA LYS A 37 -7.11 -9.79 -8.54
C LYS A 37 -8.10 -8.66 -8.26
N ALA A 38 -7.60 -7.44 -8.03
CA ALA A 38 -8.48 -6.28 -7.92
C ALA A 38 -9.19 -5.96 -9.26
N ALA A 39 -8.58 -6.25 -10.42
CA ALA A 39 -9.16 -5.96 -11.71
C ALA A 39 -10.27 -6.97 -12.12
N PRO A 40 -11.25 -6.52 -12.92
CA PRO A 40 -12.15 -7.43 -13.64
C PRO A 40 -11.37 -8.46 -14.45
N GLU A 41 -11.84 -9.72 -14.47
CA GLU A 41 -11.11 -10.85 -15.08
C GLU A 41 -10.66 -10.57 -16.52
N SER A 42 -11.55 -10.01 -17.34
CA SER A 42 -11.29 -9.68 -18.75
C SER A 42 -10.19 -8.62 -18.96
N MET A 43 -9.77 -7.90 -17.91
CA MET A 43 -8.78 -6.82 -18.00
C MET A 43 -7.42 -7.19 -17.38
N ARG A 44 -7.31 -8.32 -16.68
CA ARG A 44 -6.12 -8.69 -15.90
C ARG A 44 -4.88 -8.85 -16.77
N ASP A 45 -4.99 -9.55 -17.88
CA ASP A 45 -3.87 -9.89 -18.75
C ASP A 45 -3.25 -8.66 -19.43
N ALA A 46 -4.05 -7.64 -19.70
CA ALA A 46 -3.58 -6.41 -20.34
C ALA A 46 -3.06 -5.36 -19.35
N ALA A 47 -3.30 -5.52 -18.04
CA ALA A 47 -2.94 -4.52 -17.04
C ALA A 47 -1.41 -4.38 -16.87
N THR A 48 -0.93 -3.15 -16.74
CA THR A 48 0.42 -2.88 -16.23
C THR A 48 0.43 -3.18 -14.74
N VAL A 49 1.46 -3.85 -14.24
CA VAL A 49 1.59 -4.18 -12.82
C VAL A 49 2.82 -3.54 -12.23
N ARG A 50 2.62 -2.79 -11.15
CA ARG A 50 3.69 -2.21 -10.34
C ARG A 50 3.72 -2.87 -8.98
N GLY A 51 4.91 -3.15 -8.49
CA GLY A 51 5.14 -3.74 -7.18
C GLY A 51 6.50 -3.34 -6.63
N TYR A 52 6.90 -3.97 -5.55
CA TYR A 52 8.02 -3.52 -4.72
C TYR A 52 9.25 -4.36 -5.00
N GLY A 53 10.37 -3.69 -5.30
CA GLY A 53 11.69 -4.31 -5.41
C GLY A 53 12.26 -4.68 -4.02
N PRO A 54 13.41 -5.39 -3.96
CA PRO A 54 14.03 -5.80 -2.69
C PRO A 54 14.37 -4.64 -1.74
N ASP A 55 14.51 -3.44 -2.28
CA ASP A 55 14.78 -2.18 -1.57
C ASP A 55 13.50 -1.44 -1.12
N GLY A 56 12.31 -2.01 -1.38
CA GLY A 56 11.03 -1.38 -1.12
C GLY A 56 10.64 -0.32 -2.16
N THR A 57 11.39 -0.16 -3.25
CA THR A 57 11.05 0.82 -4.30
C THR A 57 9.95 0.27 -5.19
N LEU A 58 8.89 1.07 -5.41
CA LEU A 58 7.80 0.72 -6.32
C LEU A 58 8.26 0.82 -7.79
N THR A 59 8.47 -0.33 -8.42
CA THR A 59 8.90 -0.50 -9.82
C THR A 59 7.82 -1.15 -10.68
N THR A 60 8.01 -1.20 -11.99
CA THR A 60 7.16 -1.99 -12.90
C THR A 60 7.62 -3.43 -12.89
N LEU A 61 6.73 -4.36 -12.55
CA LEU A 61 6.98 -5.81 -12.56
C LEU A 61 6.52 -6.44 -13.88
N ARG A 62 5.48 -5.88 -14.49
CA ARG A 62 4.94 -6.33 -15.78
C ARG A 62 4.42 -5.13 -16.57
N GLU A 63 4.92 -4.98 -17.78
CA GLU A 63 4.35 -4.03 -18.75
C GLU A 63 3.02 -4.56 -19.30
N GLY A 64 2.04 -3.67 -19.40
CA GLY A 64 0.72 -3.95 -19.94
C GLY A 64 0.45 -3.22 -21.26
N SER A 65 -0.66 -3.57 -21.90
CA SER A 65 -1.18 -2.91 -23.10
C SER A 65 -2.59 -2.35 -22.94
N GLY A 66 -3.20 -2.57 -21.77
CA GLY A 66 -4.53 -2.10 -21.42
C GLY A 66 -4.50 -0.81 -20.60
N LEU A 67 -5.67 -0.40 -20.14
CA LEU A 67 -5.87 0.90 -19.48
C LEU A 67 -5.69 0.86 -17.96
N LEU A 68 -5.42 -0.30 -17.37
CA LEU A 68 -5.30 -0.44 -15.92
C LEU A 68 -3.84 -0.52 -15.48
N ILE A 69 -3.54 0.18 -14.40
CA ILE A 69 -2.32 0.02 -13.62
C ILE A 69 -2.72 -0.63 -12.29
N CYS A 70 -2.26 -1.86 -12.06
CA CYS A 70 -2.43 -2.59 -10.82
C CYS A 70 -1.22 -2.39 -9.91
N LEU A 71 -1.46 -2.09 -8.63
CA LEU A 71 -0.47 -1.99 -7.58
C LEU A 71 -0.50 -3.26 -6.73
N ALA A 72 0.68 -3.83 -6.50
CA ALA A 72 0.89 -4.87 -5.52
C ALA A 72 0.67 -4.33 -4.09
N ASP A 73 0.51 -5.28 -3.17
CA ASP A 73 0.40 -5.04 -1.73
C ASP A 73 1.64 -4.33 -1.21
N ASP A 74 1.44 -3.28 -0.40
CA ASP A 74 2.53 -2.50 0.16
C ASP A 74 3.07 -3.19 1.43
N PRO A 75 4.33 -3.66 1.44
CA PRO A 75 4.90 -4.36 2.60
C PRO A 75 5.06 -3.46 3.84
N GLU A 76 4.95 -2.13 3.69
CA GLU A 76 4.98 -1.18 4.81
C GLU A 76 3.58 -0.92 5.41
N GLU A 77 2.51 -1.29 4.72
CA GLU A 77 1.14 -1.13 5.21
C GLU A 77 0.65 -2.40 5.94
N ASP A 78 -0.12 -2.21 7.01
CA ASP A 78 -0.67 -3.32 7.77
C ASP A 78 -1.89 -3.91 7.03
N GLY A 79 -1.80 -5.18 6.66
CA GLY A 79 -2.88 -5.95 6.04
C GLY A 79 -2.90 -5.90 4.52
N PHE A 80 -3.43 -6.96 3.90
CA PHE A 80 -3.38 -7.10 2.44
C PHE A 80 -4.34 -6.11 1.74
N HIS A 81 -3.80 -5.31 0.82
CA HIS A 81 -4.53 -4.40 -0.04
C HIS A 81 -3.86 -4.28 -1.43
N VAL A 82 -4.64 -4.58 -2.48
CA VAL A 82 -4.23 -4.35 -3.87
C VAL A 82 -5.27 -3.50 -4.59
N ALA A 83 -4.82 -2.69 -5.55
CA ALA A 83 -5.71 -1.81 -6.30
C ALA A 83 -5.31 -1.72 -7.77
N CYS A 84 -6.30 -1.68 -8.66
CA CYS A 84 -6.12 -1.42 -10.08
C CYS A 84 -6.89 -0.16 -10.47
N TYR A 85 -6.20 0.84 -10.99
CA TYR A 85 -6.80 2.12 -11.39
C TYR A 85 -6.60 2.37 -12.88
N HIS A 86 -7.53 3.10 -13.49
CA HIS A 86 -7.37 3.57 -14.86
C HIS A 86 -6.14 4.49 -14.97
N GLU A 87 -5.30 4.31 -15.99
CA GLU A 87 -4.02 4.98 -16.16
C GLU A 87 -4.07 6.51 -16.04
N SER A 88 -5.20 7.13 -16.41
CA SER A 88 -5.42 8.58 -16.27
C SER A 88 -5.37 9.08 -14.82
N LEU A 89 -5.55 8.21 -13.82
CA LEU A 89 -5.37 8.52 -12.40
C LEU A 89 -3.90 8.45 -11.95
N GLY A 90 -2.96 8.07 -12.82
CA GLY A 90 -1.53 7.89 -12.53
C GLY A 90 -0.89 9.05 -11.76
N PRO A 91 -1.00 10.31 -12.23
CA PRO A 91 -0.45 11.47 -11.52
C PRO A 91 -1.03 11.63 -10.11
N PHE A 92 -2.36 11.52 -9.97
CA PHE A 92 -3.05 11.62 -8.69
C PHE A 92 -2.63 10.55 -7.67
N MET A 93 -2.46 9.31 -8.14
CA MET A 93 -2.03 8.18 -7.31
C MET A 93 -0.55 8.30 -6.92
N GLN A 94 0.32 8.71 -7.85
CA GLN A 94 1.73 8.96 -7.57
C GLN A 94 1.91 10.07 -6.53
N ARG A 95 1.21 11.19 -6.70
CA ARG A 95 1.28 12.32 -5.76
C ARG A 95 0.83 11.92 -4.36
N GLY A 96 -0.22 11.11 -4.25
CA GLY A 96 -0.68 10.57 -2.97
C GLY A 96 0.39 9.73 -2.25
N ARG A 97 1.18 8.91 -2.97
CA ARG A 97 2.28 8.14 -2.39
C ARG A 97 3.45 9.04 -1.97
N GLU A 98 3.75 10.06 -2.77
CA GLU A 98 4.81 11.02 -2.45
C GLU A 98 4.51 11.80 -1.16
N LEU A 99 3.29 12.33 -1.03
CA LEU A 99 2.87 13.07 0.16
C LEU A 99 2.91 12.20 1.42
N ARG A 100 2.49 10.93 1.34
CA ARG A 100 2.59 9.98 2.47
C ARG A 100 4.03 9.73 2.89
N ARG A 101 4.94 9.52 1.94
CA ARG A 101 6.39 9.39 2.21
C ARG A 101 7.00 10.64 2.87
N GLN A 102 6.42 11.81 2.62
CA GLN A 102 6.79 13.07 3.27
C GLN A 102 6.15 13.25 4.66
N GLY A 103 5.36 12.30 5.14
CA GLY A 103 4.67 12.38 6.43
C GLY A 103 3.43 13.29 6.41
N VAL A 104 2.94 13.69 5.24
CA VAL A 104 1.73 14.51 5.12
C VAL A 104 0.52 13.67 5.50
N THR A 105 -0.23 14.11 6.50
CA THR A 105 -1.45 13.44 6.97
C THR A 105 -2.70 13.89 6.21
N ALA A 106 -2.75 15.15 5.76
CA ALA A 106 -3.86 15.73 5.01
C ALA A 106 -3.73 15.56 3.49
N VAL A 107 -3.35 14.36 3.03
CA VAL A 107 -3.03 14.05 1.62
C VAL A 107 -4.13 14.50 0.66
N ASP A 108 -5.39 14.23 0.98
CA ASP A 108 -6.52 14.56 0.09
C ASP A 108 -6.75 16.07 -0.02
N SER A 109 -6.55 16.81 1.07
CA SER A 109 -6.68 18.26 1.05
C SER A 109 -5.60 18.91 0.20
N VAL A 110 -4.36 18.43 0.31
CA VAL A 110 -3.24 18.91 -0.52
C VAL A 110 -3.52 18.60 -1.99
N ARG A 111 -3.85 17.36 -2.34
CA ARG A 111 -4.16 16.98 -3.72
C ARG A 111 -5.33 17.79 -4.31
N ARG A 112 -6.38 18.04 -3.53
CA ARG A 112 -7.50 18.89 -3.99
C ARG A 112 -7.07 20.32 -4.28
N ALA A 113 -6.20 20.90 -3.45
CA ALA A 113 -5.66 22.23 -3.69
C ALA A 113 -4.81 22.26 -4.98
N GLU A 114 -3.93 21.27 -5.15
CA GLU A 114 -3.07 21.14 -6.34
C GLU A 114 -3.87 20.87 -7.62
N ILE A 115 -5.02 20.19 -7.52
CA ILE A 115 -5.95 20.03 -8.66
C ILE A 115 -6.61 21.37 -8.98
N ALA A 116 -7.06 22.10 -7.96
CA ALA A 116 -7.76 23.37 -8.14
C ALA A 116 -6.86 24.48 -8.72
N ASP A 117 -5.56 24.47 -8.40
CA ASP A 117 -4.58 25.41 -8.95
C ASP A 117 -3.90 24.91 -10.25
N GLY A 118 -4.20 23.68 -10.68
CA GLY A 118 -3.72 23.07 -11.93
C GLY A 118 -2.31 22.47 -11.86
N THR A 119 -1.69 22.39 -10.69
CA THR A 119 -0.37 21.76 -10.51
C THR A 119 -0.42 20.23 -10.46
N LEU A 120 -1.57 19.63 -10.13
CA LEU A 120 -1.80 18.18 -10.17
C LEU A 120 -2.83 17.83 -11.25
N ALA A 121 -2.38 17.06 -12.25
CA ALA A 121 -3.26 16.52 -13.27
C ALA A 121 -4.28 15.52 -12.67
N TYR A 122 -5.53 15.64 -13.08
CA TYR A 122 -6.65 14.77 -12.68
C TYR A 122 -7.58 14.58 -13.88
N PRO A 123 -8.14 13.38 -14.10
CA PRO A 123 -9.02 13.13 -15.24
C PRO A 123 -10.29 13.99 -15.17
N ASP A 124 -10.68 14.53 -16.32
CA ASP A 124 -11.93 15.29 -16.54
C ASP A 124 -13.14 14.39 -16.86
N HIS A 125 -12.91 13.07 -16.86
CA HIS A 125 -13.89 12.03 -17.11
C HIS A 125 -13.90 11.03 -15.94
N PRO A 126 -15.02 10.30 -15.73
CA PRO A 126 -15.06 9.22 -14.76
C PRO A 126 -13.96 8.18 -15.06
N ALA A 127 -13.17 7.85 -14.04
CA ALA A 127 -12.11 6.87 -14.11
C ALA A 127 -12.31 5.82 -13.01
N ALA A 128 -12.27 4.54 -13.38
CA ALA A 128 -12.49 3.45 -12.44
C ALA A 128 -11.26 3.20 -11.57
N LEU A 129 -11.51 2.86 -10.30
CA LEU A 129 -10.55 2.28 -9.38
C LEU A 129 -11.19 1.05 -8.75
N TYR A 130 -10.52 -0.08 -8.87
CA TYR A 130 -10.88 -1.33 -8.23
C TYR A 130 -9.92 -1.62 -7.10
N ASN A 131 -10.44 -2.09 -5.98
CA ASN A 131 -9.65 -2.35 -4.78
C ASN A 131 -10.11 -3.65 -4.12
N LEU A 132 -9.14 -4.43 -3.67
CA LEU A 132 -9.35 -5.70 -2.99
C LEU A 132 -8.50 -5.72 -1.72
N SER A 133 -9.13 -6.01 -0.59
CA SER A 133 -8.48 -6.18 0.70
C SER A 133 -8.95 -7.46 1.36
N GLY A 134 -8.13 -8.01 2.26
CA GLY A 134 -8.49 -9.24 2.97
C GLY A 134 -7.28 -9.94 3.57
N THR A 135 -7.30 -11.27 3.53
CA THR A 135 -6.14 -12.13 3.81
C THR A 135 -5.77 -12.85 2.52
N TYR A 136 -4.54 -12.65 2.04
CA TYR A 136 -4.05 -13.31 0.84
C TYR A 136 -3.30 -14.60 1.16
N GLU A 137 -3.79 -15.70 0.61
CA GLU A 137 -3.21 -17.04 0.76
C GLU A 137 -2.43 -17.38 -0.52
N ALA A 138 -1.14 -17.01 -0.58
CA ALA A 138 -0.33 -17.13 -1.80
C ALA A 138 -0.30 -18.56 -2.37
N ALA A 139 -0.21 -19.58 -1.51
CA ALA A 139 -0.19 -20.98 -1.93
C ALA A 139 -1.49 -21.44 -2.62
N ALA A 140 -2.62 -20.81 -2.29
CA ALA A 140 -3.93 -21.09 -2.89
C ALA A 140 -4.31 -20.06 -3.97
N ASP A 141 -3.54 -18.98 -4.11
CA ASP A 141 -3.84 -17.84 -4.96
C ASP A 141 -5.25 -17.25 -4.70
N THR A 142 -5.65 -17.17 -3.42
CA THR A 142 -6.98 -16.67 -3.02
C THR A 142 -6.90 -15.53 -2.03
N VAL A 143 -7.84 -14.60 -2.12
CA VAL A 143 -8.05 -13.56 -1.10
C VAL A 143 -9.34 -13.88 -0.35
N ARG A 144 -9.25 -14.00 0.97
CA ARG A 144 -10.41 -14.18 1.86
C ARG A 144 -10.81 -12.83 2.43
N ASP A 145 -12.10 -12.49 2.36
CA ASP A 145 -12.59 -11.28 3.02
C ASP A 145 -12.48 -11.46 4.53
N ASN A 146 -11.92 -10.45 5.20
CA ASN A 146 -11.84 -10.42 6.66
C ASN A 146 -13.22 -10.08 7.28
N ARG A 147 -14.23 -9.71 6.47
CA ARG A 147 -15.64 -9.60 6.86
C ARG A 147 -16.39 -10.94 6.73
N ALA A 148 -15.89 -12.00 7.35
CA ALA A 148 -16.76 -13.13 7.69
C ALA A 148 -17.77 -12.69 8.78
N SER A 149 -18.72 -11.83 8.41
CA SER A 149 -19.99 -11.72 9.14
C SER A 149 -20.83 -12.93 8.72
N PRO A 150 -21.35 -13.75 9.65
CA PRO A 150 -22.39 -14.70 9.29
C PRO A 150 -23.55 -13.87 8.74
N GLY A 151 -23.94 -14.12 7.49
CA GLY A 151 -25.13 -13.50 6.92
C GLY A 151 -26.35 -13.78 7.80
N PRO A 152 -27.39 -12.93 7.77
CA PRO A 152 -28.59 -13.21 8.54
C PRO A 152 -29.16 -14.56 8.09
N THR A 153 -29.29 -15.48 9.04
CA THR A 153 -30.08 -16.70 8.86
C THR A 153 -31.50 -16.25 8.53
N SER A 154 -31.94 -16.55 7.31
CA SER A 154 -33.33 -16.48 6.87
C SER A 154 -34.24 -17.35 7.72
#